data_AF-A0A2R2MSB6-F1
#
_entry.id   AF-A0A2R2MSB6-F1
#
_cell.length_a   1.000
_cell.length_b   1.000
_cell.length_c   1.000
_cell.angle_alpha   90.00
_cell.angle_beta   90.00
_cell.angle_gamma   90.00
#
_symmetry.space_group_name_H-M   'P 1'
#
loop_
_entity.id
_entity.type
_entity.pdbx_description
1 polymer ?
#
loop_
_entity_poly.entity_id
_entity_poly.type
_entity_poly.pdbx_seq_one_letter_code
_entity_poly.pdbx_strand_id
1 'polypeptide(L)'
;MAHNYVSYEAACQAVHDIGRRIAEGELCVGPLTFVFTGVGGVSRGAQEMFKHLPHEFVSPDKLPEVARNGDPLGAVIFQEVTM
;
A
#
# COMPACT_ATOMS: atom_id res chain seq x y z
N MET A 1 -3.82 -17.27 -8.85
CA MET A 1 -2.60 -18.03 -8.53
C MET A 1 -1.73 -17.15 -7.64
N ALA A 2 -1.25 -17.67 -6.50
CA ALA A 2 -0.40 -16.95 -5.56
C ALA A 2 1.08 -17.35 -5.73
N HIS A 3 1.64 -17.22 -6.95
CA HIS A 3 3.01 -17.64 -7.27
C HIS A 3 3.70 -16.75 -8.33
N ASN A 4 3.40 -15.44 -8.37
CA ASN A 4 4.07 -14.53 -9.32
C ASN A 4 5.52 -14.21 -8.93
N TYR A 5 5.91 -14.54 -7.69
CA TYR A 5 7.23 -14.27 -7.14
C TYR A 5 7.79 -15.56 -6.55
N VAL A 6 9.09 -15.78 -6.77
CA VAL A 6 9.82 -16.97 -6.31
C VAL A 6 10.06 -17.00 -4.80
N SER A 7 9.97 -15.85 -4.13
CA SER A 7 10.09 -15.72 -2.68
C SER A 7 9.42 -14.44 -2.17
N TYR A 8 9.29 -14.33 -0.84
CA TYR A 8 8.81 -13.12 -0.18
C TYR A 8 9.73 -11.93 -0.46
N GLU A 9 11.04 -12.14 -0.44
CA GLU A 9 12.05 -11.12 -0.72
C GLU A 9 11.94 -10.59 -2.15
N ALA A 10 11.71 -11.48 -3.12
CA ALA A 10 11.48 -11.09 -4.51
C ALA A 10 10.23 -10.24 -4.66
N ALA A 11 9.16 -10.57 -3.93
CA ALA A 11 7.95 -9.76 -3.90
C ALA A 11 8.18 -8.38 -3.25
N CYS A 12 8.88 -8.33 -2.11
CA CYS A 12 9.23 -7.06 -1.47
C CYS A 12 10.09 -6.17 -2.36
N GLN A 13 11.06 -6.73 -3.09
CA GLN A 13 11.88 -5.98 -4.02
C GLN A 13 11.04 -5.40 -5.16
N ALA A 14 10.13 -6.19 -5.74
CA ALA A 14 9.24 -5.70 -6.79
C ALA A 14 8.32 -4.56 -6.31
N VAL A 15 7.80 -4.67 -5.08
CA VAL A 15 7.00 -3.59 -4.47
C VAL A 15 7.84 -2.35 -4.21
N HIS A 16 9.08 -2.51 -3.74
CA HIS A 16 10.02 -1.41 -3.55
C HIS A 16 10.35 -0.68 -4.86
N ASP A 17 10.63 -1.42 -5.93
CA ASP A 17 10.95 -0.86 -7.24
C ASP A 17 9.76 -0.07 -7.80
N ILE A 18 8.54 -0.58 -7.63
CA ILE A 18 7.32 0.15 -8.01
C ILE A 18 7.14 1.39 -7.13
N GLY A 19 7.35 1.28 -5.82
CA GLY A 19 7.24 2.39 -4.89
C GLY A 19 8.17 3.55 -5.24
N ARG A 20 9.41 3.23 -5.64
CA ARG A 20 10.37 4.22 -6.14
C ARG A 20 9.86 4.93 -7.39
N ARG A 21 9.36 4.18 -8.38
CA ARG A 21 8.82 4.75 -9.62
C ARG A 21 7.60 5.64 -9.39
N ILE A 22 6.75 5.28 -8.42
CA ILE A 22 5.63 6.12 -8.00
C ILE A 22 6.15 7.43 -7.37
N ALA A 23 7.11 7.34 -6.44
CA ALA A 23 7.70 8.50 -5.78
C ALA A 23 8.48 9.43 -6.74
N GLU A 24 9.09 8.87 -7.78
CA GLU A 24 9.80 9.61 -8.84
C GLU A 24 8.83 10.19 -9.90
N GLY A 25 7.52 9.91 -9.80
CA GLY A 25 6.51 10.37 -10.77
C GLY A 25 6.53 9.63 -12.11
N GLU A 26 7.29 8.53 -12.21
CA GLU A 26 7.37 7.68 -13.40
C GLU A 26 6.14 6.76 -13.56
N LEU A 27 5.39 6.58 -12.47
CA LEU A 27 4.16 5.78 -12.45
C LEU A 27 3.09 6.49 -11.62
N CYS A 28 1.94 6.77 -12.24
CA CYS A 28 0.77 7.33 -11.57
C CYS A 28 -0.27 6.24 -11.36
N VAL A 29 -0.69 6.03 -10.12
CA VAL A 29 -1.66 4.99 -9.73
C VAL A 29 -2.98 5.57 -9.20
N GLY A 30 -3.08 6.89 -9.06
CA GLY A 30 -4.23 7.56 -8.46
C GLY A 30 -4.31 7.34 -6.94
N PRO A 31 -5.24 8.02 -6.25
CA PRO A 31 -5.47 7.77 -4.84
C PRO A 31 -6.02 6.34 -4.65
N LEU A 32 -5.19 5.47 -4.05
CA LEU A 32 -5.55 4.09 -3.73
C LEU A 32 -5.69 3.92 -2.22
N THR A 33 -6.81 3.34 -1.78
CA THR A 33 -7.03 2.99 -0.37
C THR A 33 -6.77 1.50 -0.14
N PHE A 34 -5.89 1.20 0.80
CA PHE A 34 -5.62 -0.18 1.26
C PHE A 34 -6.17 -0.38 2.67
N VAL A 35 -6.77 -1.54 2.92
CA VAL A 35 -7.29 -1.96 4.22
C VAL A 35 -6.75 -3.35 4.55
N PHE A 36 -6.13 -3.50 5.71
CA PHE A 36 -5.66 -4.81 6.20
C PHE A 36 -6.59 -5.32 7.28
N THR A 37 -7.28 -6.42 7.02
CA THR A 37 -8.14 -7.07 8.01
C THR A 37 -7.43 -8.28 8.62
N GLY A 38 -7.41 -8.36 9.96
CA GLY A 38 -6.82 -9.45 10.73
C GLY A 38 -5.37 -9.22 11.19
N VAL A 39 -4.97 -9.97 12.23
CA VAL A 39 -3.70 -9.80 12.97
C VAL A 39 -2.70 -10.96 12.80
N GLY A 40 -3.06 -11.95 11.97
CA GLY A 40 -2.24 -13.15 11.72
C GLY A 40 -1.00 -12.88 10.86
N GLY A 41 -0.13 -13.89 10.74
CA GLY A 41 1.16 -13.77 10.06
C GLY A 41 1.07 -13.30 8.59
N VAL A 42 0.01 -13.70 7.89
CA VAL A 42 -0.23 -13.25 6.50
C VAL A 42 -0.50 -11.76 6.43
N SER A 43 -1.38 -11.23 7.30
CA SER A 43 -1.69 -9.80 7.36
C SER A 43 -0.45 -8.98 7.74
N ARG A 44 0.35 -9.46 8.71
CA ARG A 44 1.62 -8.82 9.07
C ARG A 44 2.60 -8.78 7.90
N GLY A 45 2.79 -9.90 7.19
CA GLY A 45 3.67 -9.95 6.02
C GLY A 45 3.22 -8.99 4.91
N ALA A 46 1.91 -8.87 4.68
CA ALA A 46 1.36 -7.91 3.73
C ALA A 46 1.60 -6.46 4.18
N GLN A 47 1.42 -6.14 5.47
CA GLN A 47 1.71 -4.82 6.03
C GLN A 47 3.20 -4.46 5.94
N GLU A 48 4.11 -5.41 6.23
CA GLU A 48 5.56 -5.19 6.09
C GLU A 48 5.97 -4.92 4.64
N MET A 49 5.48 -5.72 3.70
CA MET A 49 5.72 -5.50 2.27
C MET A 49 5.19 -4.13 1.81
N PHE A 50 4.02 -3.74 2.32
CA PHE A 50 3.37 -2.50 1.92
C PHE A 50 4.10 -1.24 2.38
N LYS A 51 4.96 -1.33 3.41
CA LYS A 51 5.83 -0.21 3.83
C LYS A 51 6.80 0.25 2.74
N HIS A 52 7.05 -0.57 1.73
CA HIS A 52 7.91 -0.23 0.60
C HIS A 52 7.24 0.69 -0.45
N LEU A 53 5.92 0.93 -0.35
CA LEU A 53 5.21 1.89 -1.20
C LEU A 53 5.15 3.28 -0.53
N PRO A 54 5.17 4.37 -1.31
CA PRO A 54 4.91 5.70 -0.78
C PRO A 54 3.46 5.78 -0.30
N HIS A 55 3.28 6.08 0.99
CA HIS A 55 1.98 5.97 1.62
C HIS A 55 1.81 6.87 2.84
N GLU A 56 0.57 7.19 3.19
CA GLU A 56 0.20 7.91 4.41
C GLU A 56 -0.91 7.17 5.16
N PHE A 57 -0.84 7.13 6.49
CA PHE A 57 -1.93 6.64 7.32
C PHE A 57 -2.96 7.73 7.57
N VAL A 58 -4.18 7.51 7.10
CA VAL A 58 -5.30 8.43 7.32
C VAL A 58 -6.35 7.80 8.24
N SER A 59 -7.10 8.64 8.95
CA SER A 59 -8.26 8.18 9.73
C SER A 59 -9.46 7.91 8.81
N PRO A 60 -10.43 7.06 9.21
CA PRO A 60 -11.49 6.61 8.31
C PRO A 60 -12.38 7.77 7.84
N ASP A 61 -12.58 8.76 8.70
CA ASP A 61 -13.34 9.98 8.43
C ASP A 61 -12.72 10.85 7.33
N LYS A 62 -11.41 10.72 7.08
CA LYS A 62 -10.69 11.48 6.04
C LYS A 62 -10.71 10.79 4.67
N LEU A 63 -11.10 9.52 4.60
CA LEU A 63 -11.12 8.77 3.32
C LEU A 63 -11.96 9.42 2.22
N PRO A 64 -13.15 9.98 2.49
CA PRO A 64 -13.92 10.67 1.46
C PRO A 64 -13.21 11.90 0.90
N GLU A 65 -12.38 12.58 1.70
CA GLU A 65 -11.58 13.72 1.25
C GLU A 65 -10.41 13.26 0.37
N VAL A 66 -9.67 12.25 0.84
CA VAL A 66 -8.56 11.63 0.08
C VAL A 66 -9.04 11.09 -1.27
N ALA A 67 -10.19 10.42 -1.31
CA ALA A 67 -10.73 9.87 -2.55
C ALA A 67 -11.09 10.95 -3.60
N ARG A 68 -11.39 12.18 -3.14
CA ARG A 68 -11.76 13.30 -4.03
C ARG A 68 -10.58 14.18 -4.40
N ASN A 69 -9.68 14.42 -3.46
CA ASN A 69 -8.67 15.48 -3.53
C ASN A 69 -7.24 14.98 -3.30
N GLY A 70 -7.04 13.67 -3.08
CA GLY A 70 -5.74 13.08 -2.79
C GLY A 70 -4.78 13.20 -3.97
N ASP A 71 -3.48 13.13 -3.66
CA ASP A 71 -2.43 13.19 -4.66
C ASP A 71 -2.52 11.98 -5.62
N PRO A 72 -2.65 12.20 -6.95
CA PRO A 72 -2.66 11.10 -7.91
C PRO A 72 -1.34 10.29 -7.96
N LEU A 73 -0.24 10.82 -7.42
CA LEU A 73 1.06 10.14 -7.33
C LEU A 73 1.26 9.39 -6.00
N GLY A 74 0.31 9.43 -5.06
CA GLY A 74 0.43 8.76 -3.76
C GLY A 74 -0.58 7.64 -3.56
N ALA A 75 -0.14 6.49 -3.04
CA ALA A 75 -1.07 5.55 -2.41
C ALA A 75 -1.41 6.08 -1.01
N VAL A 76 -2.64 5.89 -0.52
CA VAL A 76 -3.05 6.32 0.83
C VAL A 76 -3.55 5.11 1.61
N ILE A 77 -2.97 4.84 2.78
CA ILE A 77 -3.37 3.70 3.61
C ILE A 77 -4.47 4.13 4.57
N PHE A 78 -5.50 3.29 4.64
CA PHE A 78 -6.35 3.22 5.80
C PHE A 78 -6.05 1.95 6.61
N GLN A 79 -5.43 2.08 7.78
CA GLN A 79 -5.25 0.93 8.67
C GLN A 79 -6.38 0.91 9.69
N GLU A 80 -7.43 0.11 9.45
CA GLU A 80 -8.29 -0.35 10.53
C GLU A 80 -7.73 -1.67 11.07
N VAL A 81 -7.05 -1.61 12.20
CA VAL A 81 -6.78 -2.81 13.00
C VAL A 81 -8.02 -3.08 13.84
N THR A 82 -9.02 -3.74 13.27
CA THR A 82 -10.11 -4.29 14.09
C THR A 82 -9.64 -5.61 14.70
N MET A 83 -9.71 -5.70 16.04
CA MET A 83 -9.46 -6.92 16.82
C MET A 83 -10.56 -7.97 16.59
#